data_AF-A0A1M5GQI2-F1
#
_entry.id   AF-A0A1M5GQI2-F1
#
_cell.length_a   1.000
_cell.length_b   1.000
_cell.length_c   1.000
_cell.angle_alpha   90.00
_cell.angle_beta   90.00
_cell.angle_gamma   90.00
#
_symmetry.space_group_name_H-M   'P 1'
#
loop_
_entity.id
_entity.type
_entity.pdbx_description
1 polymer ?
#
loop_
_entity_poly.entity_id
_entity_poly.type
_entity_poly.pdbx_seq_one_letter_code
_entity_poly.pdbx_strand_id
1 'polypeptide(L)'
;MKIDELNHPLTPDDLRALNQQISECLLSDSPEKYKHFSSLITQRDDIIQSVLAELDAEQARLFALNESVVNDNLNNVAQTLLKSAKDDVSQFIRSQAAIKKYK
;
A
#
# COMPACT_ATOMS: atom_id res chain seq x y z
N MET A 1 -3.96 4.72 6.69
CA MET A 1 -4.32 3.31 6.95
C MET A 1 -3.67 2.90 8.26
N LYS A 2 -4.44 2.31 9.17
CA LYS A 2 -3.92 1.86 10.48
C LYS A 2 -3.38 0.44 10.36
N ILE A 3 -2.44 0.09 11.24
CA ILE A 3 -1.90 -1.27 11.32
C ILE A 3 -2.98 -2.33 11.58
N ASP A 4 -4.05 -1.95 12.29
CA ASP A 4 -5.21 -2.81 12.57
C ASP A 4 -6.03 -3.15 11.30
N GLU A 5 -5.89 -2.37 10.23
CA GLU A 5 -6.53 -2.61 8.93
C GLU A 5 -5.67 -3.50 8.01
N LEU A 6 -4.42 -3.73 8.39
CA LEU A 6 -3.45 -4.55 7.64
C LEU A 6 -3.28 -5.95 8.25
N ASN A 7 -3.57 -6.10 9.53
CA ASN A 7 -3.45 -7.36 10.26
C ASN A 7 -4.83 -8.01 10.47
N HIS A 8 -4.86 -9.33 10.38
CA HIS A 8 -6.00 -10.18 10.72
C HIS A 8 -5.51 -11.33 11.63
N PRO A 9 -6.43 -12.15 12.21
CA PRO A 9 -6.05 -13.17 13.18
C PRO A 9 -5.06 -14.23 12.65
N LEU A 10 -5.00 -14.42 11.33
CA LEU A 10 -4.13 -15.39 10.66
C LEU A 10 -2.86 -14.77 10.07
N THR A 11 -2.57 -13.49 10.33
CA THR A 11 -1.37 -12.80 9.82
C THR A 11 -0.12 -13.30 10.54
N PRO A 12 0.86 -13.91 9.83
CA PRO A 12 2.13 -14.35 10.40
C PRO A 12 2.99 -13.17 10.87
N ASP A 13 3.94 -13.44 11.76
CA ASP A 13 4.79 -12.39 12.35
C ASP A 13 5.64 -11.65 11.30
N ASP A 14 6.15 -12.36 10.29
CA ASP A 14 6.90 -11.76 9.19
C ASP A 14 6.04 -10.77 8.39
N LEU A 15 4.77 -11.14 8.13
CA LEU A 15 3.80 -10.28 7.46
C LEU A 15 3.39 -9.09 8.34
N ARG A 16 3.31 -9.27 9.66
CA ARG A 16 3.04 -8.16 10.62
C ARG A 16 4.15 -7.13 10.62
N ALA A 17 5.41 -7.56 10.61
CA ALA A 17 6.55 -6.66 10.54
C ALA A 17 6.55 -5.86 9.23
N LEU A 18 6.19 -6.50 8.12
CA LEU A 18 6.06 -5.82 6.83
C LEU A 18 4.87 -4.85 6.80
N ASN A 19 3.72 -5.25 7.35
CA ASN A 19 2.53 -4.40 7.48
C ASN A 19 2.83 -3.14 8.31
N GLN A 20 3.69 -3.25 9.33
CA GLN A 20 4.13 -2.08 10.09
C GLN A 20 4.95 -1.11 9.24
N GLN A 21 5.92 -1.63 8.46
CA GLN A 21 6.68 -0.80 7.52
C GLN A 21 5.78 -0.12 6.48
N ILE A 22 4.74 -0.80 6.00
CA ILE A 22 3.75 -0.22 5.09
C ILE A 22 3.01 0.94 5.75
N SER A 23 2.55 0.75 7.00
CA SER A 23 1.86 1.81 7.74
C SER A 23 2.75 3.03 7.95
N GLU A 24 4.02 2.82 8.33
CA GLU A 24 5.01 3.89 8.50
C GLU A 24 5.34 4.59 7.16
N CYS A 25 5.48 3.84 6.07
CA CYS A 25 5.70 4.37 4.74
C CYS A 25 4.55 5.29 4.29
N LEU A 26 3.30 4.93 4.61
CA LEU A 26 2.12 5.73 4.30
C LEU A 26 2.02 7.03 5.10
N LEU A 27 2.64 7.09 6.28
CA LEU A 27 2.72 8.30 7.11
C LEU A 27 3.85 9.25 6.69
N SER A 28 4.78 8.79 5.86
CA SER A 28 5.88 9.60 5.34
C SER A 28 5.38 10.63 4.32
N ASP A 29 5.94 11.84 4.38
CA ASP A 29 5.72 12.89 3.37
C ASP A 29 6.81 12.91 2.27
N SER A 30 7.70 11.91 2.26
CA SER A 30 8.76 11.82 1.26
C SER A 30 8.20 11.48 -0.14
N PRO A 31 8.67 12.12 -1.23
CA PRO A 31 8.35 11.70 -2.60
C PRO A 31 8.77 10.25 -2.90
N GLU A 32 9.80 9.74 -2.21
CA GLU A 32 10.25 8.35 -2.36
C GLU A 32 9.26 7.33 -1.78
N LYS A 33 8.24 7.79 -1.03
CA LYS A 33 7.23 6.91 -0.41
C LYS A 33 6.50 6.05 -1.42
N TYR A 34 6.25 6.53 -2.64
CA TYR A 34 5.54 5.74 -3.65
C TYR A 34 6.34 4.54 -4.12
N LYS A 35 7.64 4.75 -4.35
CA LYS A 35 8.58 3.68 -4.74
C LYS A 35 8.78 2.69 -3.60
N HIS A 36 8.93 3.21 -2.38
CA HIS A 36 9.08 2.37 -1.19
C HIS A 36 7.83 1.54 -0.90
N PHE A 37 6.65 2.17 -0.96
CA PHE A 37 5.36 1.50 -0.84
C PHE A 37 5.22 0.39 -1.88
N SER A 38 5.49 0.66 -3.16
CA SER A 38 5.45 -0.37 -4.21
C SER A 38 6.34 -1.57 -3.91
N SER A 39 7.58 -1.32 -3.46
CA SER A 39 8.52 -2.39 -3.08
C SER A 39 8.02 -3.20 -1.88
N LEU A 40 7.40 -2.56 -0.89
CA LEU A 40 6.82 -3.25 0.26
C LEU A 40 5.61 -4.10 -0.16
N ILE A 41 4.76 -3.61 -1.07
CA ILE A 41 3.63 -4.41 -1.59
C ILE A 41 4.11 -5.64 -2.35
N THR A 42 5.18 -5.54 -3.15
CA THR A 42 5.74 -6.72 -3.82
C THR A 42 6.29 -7.75 -2.82
N GLN A 43 7.06 -7.30 -1.82
CA GLN A 43 7.55 -8.19 -0.75
C GLN A 43 6.40 -8.84 0.02
N ARG A 44 5.30 -8.11 0.20
CA ARG A 44 4.09 -8.61 0.86
C ARG A 44 3.47 -9.77 0.09
N ASP A 45 3.36 -9.63 -1.23
CA ASP A 45 2.83 -10.66 -2.11
C ASP A 45 3.67 -11.93 -2.05
N ASP A 46 5.00 -11.81 -2.08
CA ASP A 46 5.92 -12.96 -1.99
C ASP A 46 5.73 -13.75 -0.67
N ILE A 47 5.57 -13.06 0.46
CA ILE A 47 5.30 -13.69 1.77
C ILE A 47 3.92 -14.37 1.76
N ILE A 48 2.90 -13.70 1.24
CA ILE A 48 1.54 -14.24 1.16
C ILE A 48 1.50 -15.52 0.30
N GLN A 49 2.17 -15.52 -0.85
CA GLN A 49 2.25 -16.71 -1.70
C GLN A 49 2.99 -17.86 -1.00
N SER A 50 4.05 -17.56 -0.26
CA SER A 50 4.80 -18.55 0.52
C SER A 50 3.92 -19.16 1.62
N VAL A 51 3.20 -18.33 2.37
CA VAL A 51 2.27 -18.78 3.42
C VAL A 51 1.14 -19.62 2.82
N LEU A 52 0.56 -19.21 1.69
CA LEU A 52 -0.49 -19.96 1.01
C LEU A 52 -0.02 -21.33 0.50
N ALA A 53 1.27 -21.47 0.15
CA ALA A 53 1.85 -22.73 -0.30
C ALA A 53 2.12 -23.72 0.85
N GLU A 54 2.33 -23.22 2.07
CA GLU A 54 2.60 -24.02 3.26
C GLU A 54 1.33 -24.46 4.00
N LEU A 55 0.24 -23.72 3.86
CA LEU A 55 -1.04 -24.01 4.51
C LEU A 55 -1.82 -25.13 3.81
N ASP A 56 -2.65 -25.84 4.57
CA ASP A 56 -3.60 -26.79 3.99
C ASP A 56 -4.73 -26.05 3.23
N ALA A 57 -5.50 -26.79 2.42
CA ALA A 57 -6.49 -26.17 1.53
C ALA A 57 -7.58 -25.37 2.28
N GLU A 58 -7.92 -25.75 3.50
CA GLU A 58 -8.93 -25.06 4.31
C GLU A 58 -8.37 -23.80 4.97
N GLN A 59 -7.17 -23.88 5.56
CA GLN A 59 -6.49 -22.74 6.16
C GLN A 59 -6.04 -21.73 5.10
N ALA A 60 -5.53 -22.19 3.95
CA ALA A 60 -5.17 -21.33 2.83
C ALA A 60 -6.39 -20.55 2.32
N ARG A 61 -7.56 -21.21 2.23
CA ARG A 61 -8.81 -20.55 1.86
C ARG A 61 -9.23 -19.49 2.87
N LEU A 62 -9.19 -19.80 4.17
CA LEU A 62 -9.53 -18.85 5.23
C LEU A 62 -8.55 -17.67 5.27
N PHE A 63 -7.26 -17.93 5.10
CA PHE A 63 -6.22 -16.92 5.01
C PHE A 63 -6.48 -16.00 3.81
N ALA A 64 -6.64 -16.56 2.60
CA ALA A 64 -6.90 -15.81 1.38
C ALA A 64 -8.16 -14.93 1.47
N LEU A 65 -9.22 -15.41 2.14
CA LEU A 65 -10.45 -14.62 2.31
C LEU A 65 -10.21 -13.36 3.17
N ASN A 66 -9.47 -13.51 4.28
CA ASN A 66 -9.13 -12.37 5.14
C ASN A 66 -8.15 -11.43 4.42
N GLU A 67 -7.19 -12.00 3.70
CA GLU A 67 -6.16 -11.28 2.97
C GLU A 67 -6.73 -10.49 1.78
N SER A 68 -7.78 -11.00 1.13
CA SER A 68 -8.49 -10.27 0.07
C SER A 68 -9.05 -8.93 0.56
N VAL A 69 -9.56 -8.88 1.79
CA VAL A 69 -10.09 -7.63 2.40
C VAL A 69 -8.95 -6.63 2.62
N VAL A 70 -7.80 -7.09 3.08
CA VAL A 70 -6.61 -6.24 3.27
C VAL A 70 -6.10 -5.72 1.93
N ASN A 71 -6.03 -6.59 0.92
CA ASN A 71 -5.63 -6.22 -0.44
C ASN A 71 -6.56 -5.18 -1.08
N ASP A 72 -7.87 -5.31 -0.90
CA ASP A 72 -8.83 -4.31 -1.39
C ASP A 72 -8.59 -2.94 -0.74
N ASN A 73 -8.33 -2.92 0.58
CA ASN A 73 -8.01 -1.69 1.29
C ASN A 73 -6.68 -1.07 0.80
N LEU A 74 -5.64 -1.89 0.62
CA LEU A 74 -4.36 -1.46 0.08
C LEU A 74 -4.48 -0.90 -1.35
N ASN A 75 -5.32 -1.52 -2.18
CA ASN A 75 -5.61 -1.04 -3.52
C ASN A 75 -6.31 0.33 -3.48
N ASN A 76 -7.30 0.50 -2.60
CA ASN A 76 -7.97 1.79 -2.43
C ASN A 76 -6.99 2.90 -1.98
N VAL A 77 -6.05 2.57 -1.10
CA VAL A 77 -4.97 3.48 -0.70
C VAL A 77 -4.06 3.81 -1.88
N ALA A 78 -3.64 2.82 -2.66
CA ALA A 78 -2.83 3.03 -3.85
C ALA A 78 -3.51 3.93 -4.89
N GLN A 79 -4.82 3.75 -5.13
CA GLN A 79 -5.61 4.62 -6.01
C GLN A 79 -5.69 6.06 -5.48
N THR A 80 -5.85 6.21 -4.15
CA THR A 80 -5.88 7.53 -3.51
C THR A 80 -4.53 8.24 -3.64
N LEU A 81 -3.43 7.52 -3.43
CA LEU A 81 -2.07 8.03 -3.61
C LEU A 81 -1.80 8.47 -5.05
N LEU A 82 -2.23 7.66 -6.03
CA LEU A 82 -2.11 8.00 -7.46
C LEU A 82 -2.90 9.26 -7.81
N LYS A 83 -4.12 9.39 -7.28
CA LYS A 83 -4.97 10.57 -7.48
C LYS A 83 -4.30 11.83 -6.90
N SER A 84 -3.79 11.74 -5.67
CA SER A 84 -3.06 12.85 -5.03
C SER A 84 -1.87 13.31 -5.87
N ALA A 85 -1.04 12.37 -6.34
CA ALA A 85 0.11 12.69 -7.17
C ALA A 85 -0.28 13.39 -8.48
N LYS A 86 -1.39 12.97 -9.11
CA LYS A 86 -1.92 13.60 -10.33
C LYS A 86 -2.42 15.02 -10.07
N ASP A 87 -3.09 15.24 -8.94
CA ASP A 87 -3.60 16.55 -8.54
C ASP A 87 -2.46 17.53 -8.25
N ASP A 88 -1.40 17.07 -7.58
CA ASP A 88 -0.18 17.86 -7.30
C ASP A 88 0.51 18.32 -8.58
N VAL A 89 0.71 17.41 -9.55
CA VAL A 89 1.28 17.75 -10.87
C VAL A 89 0.40 18.76 -11.59
N SER A 90 -0.92 18.57 -11.57
CA SER A 90 -1.88 19.47 -12.22
C SER A 90 -1.87 20.87 -11.58
N GLN A 91 -1.73 20.97 -10.26
CA GLN A 91 -1.57 22.23 -9.55
C GLN A 91 -0.24 22.90 -9.91
N PHE A 92 0.86 22.14 -9.96
CA PHE A 92 2.17 22.66 -10.33
C PHE A 92 2.18 23.26 -11.75
N ILE A 93 1.62 22.57 -12.74
CA ILE A 93 1.50 23.07 -14.12
C ILE A 93 0.68 24.37 -14.17
N ARG A 94 -0.45 24.43 -13.46
CA ARG A 94 -1.28 25.65 -13.38
C ARG A 94 -0.53 26.81 -12.73
N SER A 95 0.23 26.55 -11.66
CA SER A 95 1.05 27.56 -10.99
C SER A 95 2.13 28.12 -11.91
N GLN A 96 2.81 27.26 -12.69
CA GLN A 96 3.82 27.68 -13.66
C GLN A 96 3.21 28.53 -14.79
N ALA A 97 2.03 28.14 -15.30
CA ALA A 97 1.32 28.89 -16.32
C ALA A 97 0.87 30.27 -15.82
N ALA A 98 0.43 30.37 -14.56
CA ALA A 98 0.07 31.65 -13.95
C ALA A 98 1.28 32.59 -13.83
N ILE A 99 2.43 32.10 -13.34
CA ILE A 99 3.67 32.90 -13.24
C ILE A 99 4.11 33.43 -14.61
N LYS A 100 3.99 32.62 -15.68
CA LYS A 100 4.29 33.05 -17.06
C LYS A 100 3.39 34.17 -17.59
N LYS A 101 2.19 34.37 -17.02
CA LYS A 101 1.28 35.48 -17.40
C LYS A 101 1.61 36.82 -16.74
N TYR A 102 2.42 36.81 -15.69
CA TYR A 102 2.85 38.02 -14.96
C TYR A 102 4.30 38.44 -15.31
N LYS A 103 4.94 37.74 -16.24
CA LYS A 103 6.18 38.19 -16.92
C LYS A 103 5.82 38.81 -18.26
#